data_AF-A0A7C2G940-F1
#
_entry.id   AF-A0A7C2G940-F1
#
_cell.length_a   1.000
_cell.length_b   1.000
_cell.length_c   1.000
_cell.angle_alpha   90.00
_cell.angle_beta   90.00
_cell.angle_gamma   90.00
#
_symmetry.space_group_name_H-M   'P 1'
#
loop_
_entity.id
_entity.type
_entity.pdbx_description
1 polymer ?
#
loop_
_entity_poly.entity_id
_entity_poly.type
_entity_poly.pdbx_seq_one_letter_code
_entity_poly.pdbx_strand_id
1 'polypeptide(L)'
;MTPFGEPEDSDAYYSIGYDKFMLNVFCDDYIFQKHLKDYEGCTVDEKFITNDNFKEAISRIFNFDWRRSITKLEDIIMAMKNDADIKRRFCYLK
;
A
#
# COMPACT_ATOMS: atom_id res chain seq x y z
N MET A 1 -3.56 20.80 21.14
CA MET A 1 -2.56 19.74 21.32
C MET A 1 -3.07 18.51 20.61
N THR A 2 -2.31 17.99 19.65
CA THR A 2 -2.63 16.71 19.01
C THR A 2 -2.43 15.60 20.04
N PRO A 3 -3.21 14.50 19.99
CA PRO A 3 -3.09 13.39 20.95
C PRO A 3 -1.76 12.61 20.85
N PHE A 4 -0.86 12.99 19.93
CA PHE A 4 0.43 12.35 19.66
C PHE A 4 1.62 13.13 20.28
N GLY A 5 1.35 13.96 21.30
CA GLY A 5 2.27 14.95 21.83
C GLY A 5 3.56 14.41 22.46
N GLU A 6 3.55 13.22 23.05
CA GLU A 6 4.66 12.73 23.88
C GLU A 6 5.20 11.31 23.58
N PRO A 7 4.53 10.42 22.83
CA PRO A 7 5.12 9.12 22.54
C PRO A 7 6.41 9.25 21.72
N GLU A 8 7.48 8.66 22.23
CA GLU A 8 8.74 8.48 21.52
C GLU A 8 8.61 7.30 20.54
N ASP A 9 9.14 7.47 19.33
CA ASP A 9 9.25 6.41 18.33
C ASP A 9 10.69 6.34 17.81
N SER A 10 11.53 5.65 18.58
CA SER A 10 12.95 5.48 18.24
C SER A 10 13.17 4.61 17.01
N ASP A 11 12.19 3.80 16.62
CA ASP A 11 12.29 2.83 15.52
C ASP A 11 11.77 3.38 14.19
N ALA A 12 11.12 4.54 14.21
CA ALA A 12 10.70 5.25 13.00
C ALA A 12 11.91 5.58 12.11
N TYR A 13 11.76 5.41 10.80
CA TYR A 13 12.78 5.84 9.83
C TYR A 13 13.21 7.30 9.99
N TYR A 14 12.29 8.15 10.45
CA TYR A 14 12.48 9.59 10.68
C TYR A 14 13.19 9.92 12.01
N SER A 15 13.47 8.92 12.85
CA SER A 15 14.19 9.11 14.13
C SER A 15 15.70 9.37 13.93
N ILE A 16 16.23 9.04 12.75
CA ILE A 16 17.66 9.17 12.45
C ILE A 16 18.07 10.65 12.51
N GLY A 17 18.96 10.98 13.46
CA GLY A 17 19.47 12.34 13.67
C GLY A 17 18.69 13.18 14.68
N TYR A 18 17.66 12.61 15.31
CA TYR A 18 16.93 13.24 16.41
C TYR A 18 17.16 12.47 17.72
N ASP A 19 17.69 13.16 18.73
CA ASP A 19 17.73 12.60 20.08
C ASP A 19 16.31 12.58 20.65
N LYS A 20 15.76 11.37 20.84
CA LYS A 20 14.39 11.10 21.33
C LYS A 20 13.31 11.65 20.39
N PHE A 21 13.23 11.05 19.21
CA PHE A 21 12.20 11.39 18.23
C PHE A 21 10.79 11.19 18.82
N MET A 22 10.11 12.30 19.08
CA MET A 22 8.72 12.30 19.51
C MET A 22 7.82 12.37 18.29
N LEU A 23 6.71 11.62 18.30
CA LEU A 23 5.76 11.64 17.20
C LEU A 23 5.26 13.05 16.90
N ASN A 24 5.19 13.94 17.88
CA ASN A 24 4.82 15.35 17.66
C ASN A 24 5.76 16.11 16.68
N VAL A 25 7.04 15.73 16.56
CA VAL A 25 8.03 16.34 15.66
C VAL A 25 7.68 16.03 14.21
N PHE A 26 7.12 14.84 13.97
CA PHE A 26 6.62 14.42 12.67
C PHE A 26 5.19 14.86 12.41
N CYS A 27 4.42 15.04 13.49
CA CYS A 27 2.98 15.15 13.47
C CYS A 27 2.43 16.58 13.56
N ASP A 28 3.25 17.61 13.29
CA ASP A 28 2.69 18.88 12.85
C ASP A 28 1.98 18.61 11.51
N ASP A 29 0.64 18.56 11.56
CA ASP A 29 -0.31 18.13 10.51
C ASP A 29 -0.53 16.61 10.28
N TYR A 30 -0.13 15.72 11.20
CA TYR A 30 -0.46 14.29 11.04
C TYR A 30 -1.95 14.01 11.23
N ILE A 31 -2.58 13.54 10.16
CA ILE A 31 -3.96 13.04 10.17
C ILE A 31 -3.88 11.53 10.42
N PHE A 32 -4.21 11.12 11.65
CA PHE A 32 -4.48 9.72 11.93
C PHE A 32 -5.67 9.26 11.09
N GLN A 33 -5.43 8.34 10.16
CA GLN A 33 -6.47 7.80 9.29
C GLN A 33 -7.29 6.74 10.05
N LYS A 34 -6.74 5.53 10.27
CA LYS A 34 -7.28 4.42 11.10
C LYS A 34 -6.17 3.41 11.43
N HIS A 35 -6.43 2.41 12.27
CA HIS A 35 -5.53 1.26 12.40
C HIS A 35 -5.54 0.42 11.12
N LEU A 36 -4.40 -0.16 10.72
CA LEU A 36 -4.28 -0.98 9.51
C LEU A 36 -5.30 -2.14 9.47
N LYS A 37 -5.59 -2.76 10.62
CA LYS A 37 -6.59 -3.83 10.76
C LYS A 37 -8.01 -3.42 10.35
N ASP A 38 -8.29 -2.11 10.39
CA ASP A 38 -9.59 -1.52 10.06
C ASP A 38 -9.66 -1.05 8.60
N TYR A 39 -8.57 -1.19 7.83
CA TYR A 39 -8.59 -0.91 6.39
C TYR A 39 -9.19 -2.06 5.61
N GLU A 40 -9.88 -1.70 4.54
CA GLU A 40 -10.41 -2.62 3.55
C GLU A 40 -9.91 -2.24 2.17
N GLY A 41 -9.78 -3.26 1.32
CA GLY A 41 -9.45 -3.08 -0.08
C GLY A 41 -10.50 -2.31 -0.85
N CYS A 42 -10.06 -1.65 -1.93
CA CYS A 42 -11.00 -1.16 -2.94
C CYS A 42 -11.60 -2.34 -3.72
N THR A 43 -12.85 -2.21 -4.16
CA THR A 43 -13.44 -3.16 -5.11
C THR A 43 -12.69 -3.08 -6.44
N VAL A 44 -12.29 -4.24 -6.97
CA VAL A 44 -11.64 -4.33 -8.28
C VAL A 44 -12.69 -4.25 -9.38
N ASP A 45 -12.53 -3.31 -10.31
CA ASP A 45 -13.31 -3.28 -11.54
C ASP A 45 -12.71 -4.28 -12.55
N GLU A 46 -13.34 -5.46 -12.63
CA GLU A 46 -12.93 -6.55 -13.52
C GLU A 46 -13.14 -6.24 -15.01
N LYS A 47 -13.81 -5.13 -15.34
CA LYS A 47 -14.05 -4.69 -16.73
C LYS A 47 -13.14 -3.56 -17.18
N PHE A 48 -12.30 -3.02 -16.27
CA PHE A 48 -11.40 -1.93 -16.59
C PHE A 48 -10.30 -2.35 -17.58
N ILE A 49 -9.70 -3.53 -17.37
CA ILE A 49 -8.80 -4.15 -18.34
C ILE A 49 -9.64 -5.12 -19.17
N THR A 50 -9.56 -4.99 -20.49
CA THR A 50 -10.27 -5.80 -21.48
C THR A 50 -9.27 -6.37 -22.48
N ASN A 51 -9.73 -7.26 -23.37
CA ASN A 51 -8.88 -7.76 -24.44
C ASN A 51 -8.30 -6.65 -25.33
N ASP A 52 -9.00 -5.52 -25.46
CA ASP A 52 -8.60 -4.41 -26.33
C ASP A 52 -7.41 -3.63 -25.76
N ASN A 53 -7.34 -3.47 -24.43
CA ASN A 53 -6.27 -2.73 -23.75
C ASN A 53 -5.25 -3.62 -23.02
N PHE A 54 -5.44 -4.95 -23.04
CA PHE A 54 -4.62 -5.90 -22.28
C PHE A 54 -3.12 -5.75 -22.58
N LYS A 55 -2.73 -5.72 -23.86
CA LYS A 55 -1.31 -5.59 -24.24
C LYS A 55 -0.69 -4.28 -23.74
N GLU A 56 -1.44 -3.18 -23.80
CA GLU A 56 -0.98 -1.90 -23.29
C GLU A 56 -0.83 -1.96 -21.77
N ALA A 57 -1.82 -2.52 -21.06
CA ALA A 57 -1.79 -2.68 -19.61
C ALA A 57 -0.52 -3.42 -19.16
N ILE A 58 -0.18 -4.55 -19.82
CA ILE A 58 1.05 -5.31 -19.51
C ILE A 58 2.31 -4.49 -19.78
N SER A 59 2.36 -3.71 -20.86
CA SER A 59 3.53 -2.89 -21.19
C SER A 59 3.83 -1.80 -20.15
N ARG A 60 2.81 -1.37 -19.40
CA ARG A 60 2.92 -0.32 -18.37
C ARG A 60 3.24 -0.84 -16.97
N ILE A 61 3.28 -2.16 -16.75
CA ILE A 61 3.65 -2.74 -15.45
C ILE A 61 5.12 -2.42 -15.16
N PHE A 62 5.42 -1.79 -14.02
CA PHE A 62 6.79 -1.39 -13.68
C PHE A 62 7.75 -2.59 -13.54
N ASN A 63 7.29 -3.69 -12.95
CA ASN A 63 8.08 -4.90 -12.77
C ASN A 63 8.20 -5.68 -14.10
N PHE A 64 9.39 -5.65 -14.71
CA PHE A 64 9.64 -6.23 -16.02
C PHE A 64 9.50 -7.76 -16.05
N ASP A 65 9.91 -8.45 -14.98
CA ASP A 65 9.80 -9.91 -14.88
C ASP A 65 8.33 -10.35 -14.80
N TRP A 66 7.51 -9.57 -14.09
CA TRP A 66 6.06 -9.78 -14.01
C TRP A 66 5.35 -9.64 -15.36
N ARG A 67 5.86 -8.81 -16.28
CA ARG A 67 5.27 -8.69 -17.62
C ARG A 67 5.27 -10.02 -18.37
N ARG A 68 6.27 -10.87 -18.10
CA ARG A 68 6.44 -12.17 -18.77
C ARG A 68 5.55 -13.26 -18.15
N SER A 69 5.19 -13.13 -16.88
CA SER A 69 4.36 -14.12 -16.18
C SER A 69 2.87 -13.93 -16.43
N ILE A 70 2.45 -12.73 -16.86
CA ILE A 70 1.04 -12.44 -17.14
C ILE A 70 0.73 -12.79 -18.59
N THR A 71 -0.10 -13.81 -18.78
CA THR A 71 -0.40 -14.36 -20.11
C THR A 71 -1.85 -14.20 -20.51
N LYS A 72 -2.74 -14.03 -19.52
CA LYS A 72 -4.19 -13.92 -19.72
C LYS A 72 -4.78 -12.77 -18.92
N LEU A 73 -6.00 -12.37 -19.31
CA LEU A 73 -6.72 -11.30 -18.64
C LEU A 73 -7.05 -11.66 -17.18
N GLU A 74 -7.32 -12.93 -16.91
CA GLU A 74 -7.63 -13.41 -15.57
C GLU A 74 -6.41 -13.28 -14.63
N ASP A 75 -5.19 -13.37 -15.15
CA ASP A 75 -3.96 -13.23 -14.37
C ASP A 75 -3.84 -11.81 -13.79
N ILE A 76 -4.13 -10.78 -14.60
CA ILE A 76 -4.06 -9.39 -14.15
C ILE A 76 -5.20 -9.04 -13.21
N ILE A 77 -6.42 -9.55 -13.48
CA ILE A 77 -7.56 -9.37 -12.56
C ILE A 77 -7.28 -10.02 -11.21
N MET A 78 -6.70 -11.22 -11.20
CA MET A 78 -6.29 -11.91 -9.98
C MET A 78 -5.21 -11.13 -9.23
N ALA A 79 -4.22 -10.59 -9.93
CA ALA A 79 -3.19 -9.75 -9.32
C ALA A 79 -3.80 -8.49 -8.66
N MET A 80 -4.73 -7.81 -9.34
CA MET A 80 -5.44 -6.66 -8.78
C MET A 80 -6.25 -7.02 -7.53
N LYS A 81 -6.95 -8.17 -7.55
CA LYS A 81 -7.69 -8.68 -6.37
C LYS A 81 -6.76 -8.98 -5.21
N ASN A 82 -5.62 -9.61 -5.48
CA ASN A 82 -4.60 -9.90 -4.49
C ASN A 82 -3.98 -8.63 -3.90
N ASP A 83 -3.83 -7.57 -4.70
CA ASP A 83 -3.31 -6.28 -4.25
C ASP A 83 -4.33 -5.48 -3.44
N ALA A 84 -5.61 -5.59 -3.80
CA ALA A 84 -6.71 -4.99 -3.06
C ALA A 84 -6.96 -5.70 -1.71
N ASP A 85 -6.62 -6.99 -1.57
CA ASP A 85 -6.73 -7.68 -0.29
C ASP A 85 -5.66 -7.21 0.72
N ILE A 86 -5.96 -6.10 1.40
CA ILE A 86 -5.13 -5.49 2.44
C ILE A 86 -4.80 -6.49 3.56
N LYS A 87 -5.76 -7.32 3.96
CA LYS A 87 -5.58 -8.28 5.07
C LYS A 87 -4.57 -9.35 4.69
N ARG A 88 -4.63 -9.87 3.46
CA ARG A 88 -3.63 -10.81 2.92
C ARG A 88 -2.27 -10.13 2.75
N ARG A 89 -2.24 -8.92 2.21
CA ARG A 89 -1.01 -8.21 1.84
C ARG A 89 -0.16 -7.80 3.05
N PHE A 90 -0.82 -7.47 4.16
CA PHE A 90 -0.15 -7.01 5.38
C PHE A 90 -0.32 -7.96 6.57
N CYS A 91 -0.66 -9.22 6.33
CA CYS A 91 -0.90 -10.21 7.39
C CYS A 91 0.30 -10.46 8.32
N TYR A 92 1.52 -10.12 7.87
CA TYR A 92 2.76 -10.28 8.63
C TYR A 92 3.15 -9.03 9.45
N LEU A 93 2.47 -7.90 9.24
CA LEU A 93 2.67 -6.70 10.04
C LEU A 93 1.84 -6.84 11.32
N LYS A 94 2.51 -6.82 12.47
CA LYS A 94 1.88 -6.87 13.80
C LYS A 94 1.44 -5.48 14.24
#